data_AF-A0A960RHZ9-F1
#
_entry.id   AF-A0A960RHZ9-F1
#
_cell.length_a   1.000
_cell.length_b   1.000
_cell.length_c   1.000
_cell.angle_alpha   90.00
_cell.angle_beta   90.00
_cell.angle_gamma   90.00
#
_symmetry.space_group_name_H-M   'P 1'
#
loop_
_entity.id
_entity.type
_entity.pdbx_description
1 polymer ?
#
loop_
_entity_poly.entity_id
_entity_poly.type
_entity_poly.pdbx_seq_one_letter_code
_entity_poly.pdbx_strand_id
1 'polypeptide(L)'
;MKWIGLGIVAAGMMLGCATRQPNPPPARPETDPMIAQWTANAQQAYDRGTIAQAVTLYQMALERATMADDSAAIGQIAYALATCEATLGNLEQARASLMTAERALKRSGSSTAEAVLLDASLARRLGDMDTAADLLGSLPRRDLSIDQNVQANLLRALVACDRNQLSEAEGYLAAAESLLPKKPAPLELARLHEVADRLYTLSNR
;
A
#
# COMPACT_ATOMS: atom_id res chain seq x y z
N MET A 1 -92.05 -1.27 -10.08
CA MET A 1 -92.28 -0.04 -10.88
C MET A 1 -91.21 0.98 -10.48
N LYS A 2 -90.43 1.43 -11.47
CA LYS A 2 -89.47 2.56 -11.48
C LYS A 2 -88.13 2.43 -10.73
N TRP A 3 -87.09 2.27 -11.54
CA TRP A 3 -85.68 2.60 -11.33
C TRP A 3 -85.43 4.11 -11.29
N ILE A 4 -84.55 4.55 -10.39
CA ILE A 4 -83.70 5.77 -10.41
C ILE A 4 -82.52 5.39 -9.47
N GLY A 5 -81.22 5.45 -9.76
CA GLY A 5 -80.45 6.25 -10.69
C GLY A 5 -79.45 7.11 -9.89
N LEU A 6 -78.15 6.88 -10.13
CA LEU A 6 -77.04 7.85 -9.99
C LEU A 6 -76.40 8.12 -8.61
N GLY A 7 -75.06 8.10 -8.56
CA GLY A 7 -74.29 8.85 -7.56
C GLY A 7 -72.96 8.26 -7.09
N ILE A 8 -71.96 8.11 -7.97
CA ILE A 8 -70.55 7.92 -7.58
C ILE A 8 -70.00 9.26 -7.06
N VAL A 9 -69.47 9.31 -5.84
CA VAL A 9 -68.48 10.31 -5.43
C VAL A 9 -67.40 9.60 -4.60
N ALA A 10 -66.27 9.33 -5.24
CA ALA A 10 -65.04 8.91 -4.59
C ALA A 10 -64.31 10.17 -4.08
N ALA A 11 -64.22 10.33 -2.76
CA ALA A 11 -63.43 11.37 -2.12
C ALA A 11 -62.11 10.77 -1.61
N GLY A 12 -61.10 10.73 -2.47
CA GLY A 12 -59.73 10.37 -2.10
C GLY A 12 -59.00 11.58 -1.51
N MET A 13 -58.84 11.61 -0.18
CA MET A 13 -57.91 12.52 0.49
C MET A 13 -56.50 11.92 0.43
N MET A 14 -55.69 12.37 -0.52
CA MET A 14 -54.25 12.11 -0.53
C MET A 14 -53.55 13.14 0.34
N LEU A 15 -53.03 12.66 1.46
CA LEU A 15 -52.02 13.31 2.30
C LEU A 15 -50.77 13.63 1.47
N GLY A 16 -50.55 14.90 1.18
CA GLY A 16 -49.30 15.39 0.59
C GLY A 16 -48.19 15.45 1.64
N CYS A 17 -47.58 14.31 1.96
CA CYS A 17 -46.31 14.29 2.68
C CYS A 17 -45.19 14.64 1.69
N ALA A 18 -44.78 15.91 1.67
CA ALA A 18 -43.57 16.37 1.02
C ALA A 18 -42.35 15.74 1.71
N THR A 19 -41.96 14.56 1.24
CA THR A 19 -40.68 13.94 1.61
C THR A 19 -39.56 14.72 0.94
N ARG A 20 -38.82 15.52 1.71
CA ARG A 20 -37.49 15.99 1.31
C ARG A 20 -36.63 14.76 1.12
N GLN A 21 -36.36 14.40 -0.13
CA GLN A 21 -35.33 13.44 -0.46
C GLN A 21 -33.99 14.04 0.00
N PRO A 22 -33.26 13.42 0.94
CA PRO A 22 -31.92 13.88 1.25
C PRO A 22 -31.11 13.77 -0.03
N ASN A 23 -30.47 14.87 -0.44
CA ASN A 23 -29.56 14.85 -1.58
C ASN A 23 -28.58 13.69 -1.38
N PRO A 24 -28.43 12.79 -2.38
CA PRO A 24 -27.42 11.75 -2.29
C PRO A 24 -26.06 12.43 -2.05
N PRO A 25 -25.20 11.85 -1.19
CA PRO A 25 -23.86 12.38 -1.01
C PRO A 25 -23.19 12.52 -2.38
N PRO A 26 -22.39 13.56 -2.61
CA PRO A 26 -21.71 13.75 -3.88
C PRO A 26 -20.97 12.46 -4.24
N ALA A 27 -21.20 11.96 -5.46
CA ALA A 27 -20.51 10.80 -5.97
C ALA A 27 -19.01 11.02 -5.79
N ARG A 28 -18.30 10.03 -5.25
CA ARG A 28 -16.82 10.04 -5.30
C ARG A 28 -16.42 10.27 -6.75
N PRO A 29 -15.36 11.05 -7.03
CA PRO A 29 -14.83 11.18 -8.38
C PRO A 29 -14.68 9.79 -8.97
N GLU A 30 -15.33 9.55 -10.11
CA GLU A 30 -15.32 8.27 -10.78
C GLU A 30 -13.87 8.00 -11.20
N THR A 31 -13.22 7.02 -10.56
CA THR A 31 -11.86 6.62 -10.92
C THR A 31 -11.84 6.24 -12.39
N ASP A 32 -10.92 6.83 -13.15
CA ASP A 32 -10.83 6.60 -14.59
C ASP A 32 -10.78 5.08 -14.88
N PRO A 33 -11.72 4.54 -15.68
CA PRO A 33 -11.84 3.11 -15.90
C PRO A 33 -10.59 2.51 -16.56
N MET A 34 -9.82 3.30 -17.32
CA MET A 34 -8.56 2.84 -17.90
C MET A 34 -7.48 2.66 -16.84
N ILE A 35 -7.40 3.56 -15.84
CA ILE A 35 -6.47 3.42 -14.71
C ILE A 35 -6.77 2.11 -13.97
N ALA A 36 -8.05 1.87 -13.65
CA ALA A 36 -8.47 0.65 -12.96
C ALA A 36 -8.14 -0.61 -13.77
N GLN A 37 -8.40 -0.60 -15.08
CA GLN A 37 -8.13 -1.72 -15.96
C GLN A 37 -6.64 -2.06 -16.04
N TRP A 38 -5.78 -1.06 -16.29
CA TRP A 38 -4.34 -1.28 -16.39
C TRP A 38 -3.72 -1.70 -15.06
N THR A 39 -4.15 -1.10 -13.95
CA THR A 39 -3.69 -1.49 -12.60
C THR A 39 -4.07 -2.94 -12.28
N ALA A 40 -5.29 -3.37 -12.60
CA ALA A 40 -5.73 -4.74 -12.39
C ALA A 40 -4.94 -5.74 -13.25
N ASN A 41 -4.71 -5.42 -14.52
CA ASN A 41 -3.90 -6.25 -15.41
C ASN A 41 -2.43 -6.32 -14.94
N ALA A 42 -1.89 -5.20 -14.46
CA ALA A 42 -0.54 -5.13 -13.92
C ALA A 42 -0.39 -6.02 -12.67
N GLN A 43 -1.37 -5.96 -11.75
CA GLN A 43 -1.39 -6.83 -10.57
C GLN A 43 -1.43 -8.31 -10.97
N GLN A 44 -2.30 -8.66 -11.94
CA GLN A 44 -2.37 -10.04 -12.43
C GLN A 44 -1.05 -10.49 -13.07
N ALA A 45 -0.38 -9.60 -13.81
CA ALA A 45 0.94 -9.88 -14.39
C ALA A 45 2.02 -10.06 -13.29
N TYR A 46 1.96 -9.27 -12.23
CA TYR A 46 2.83 -9.39 -11.06
C TYR A 46 2.63 -10.74 -10.35
N ASP A 47 1.38 -11.10 -10.06
CA ASP A 47 1.02 -12.34 -9.36
C ASP A 47 1.42 -13.60 -10.15
N ARG A 48 1.47 -13.50 -11.49
CA ARG A 48 1.94 -14.57 -12.38
C ARG A 48 3.46 -14.60 -12.54
N GLY A 49 4.20 -13.68 -11.92
CA GLY A 49 5.65 -13.56 -12.04
C GLY A 49 6.12 -12.93 -13.35
N THR A 50 5.22 -12.42 -14.20
CA THR A 50 5.56 -11.67 -15.43
C THR A 50 5.87 -10.20 -15.11
N ILE A 51 6.89 -9.97 -14.27
CA ILE A 51 7.16 -8.67 -13.64
C ILE A 51 7.44 -7.56 -14.67
N ALA A 52 8.17 -7.84 -15.76
CA ALA A 52 8.42 -6.86 -16.81
C ALA A 52 7.13 -6.36 -17.50
N GLN A 53 6.14 -7.25 -17.66
CA GLN A 53 4.83 -6.87 -18.19
C GLN A 53 4.06 -5.99 -17.18
N ALA A 54 4.14 -6.32 -15.89
CA ALA A 54 3.54 -5.51 -14.83
C ALA A 54 4.12 -4.07 -14.82
N VAL A 55 5.44 -3.93 -14.97
CA VAL A 55 6.12 -2.62 -15.10
C VAL A 55 5.51 -1.79 -16.23
N THR A 56 5.40 -2.36 -17.44
CA THR A 56 4.83 -1.63 -18.59
C THR A 56 3.40 -1.19 -18.32
N LEU A 57 2.56 -2.06 -17.74
CA LEU A 57 1.17 -1.74 -17.44
C LEU A 57 1.03 -0.68 -16.35
N TYR A 58 1.85 -0.74 -15.28
CA TYR A 58 1.87 0.30 -14.26
C TYR A 58 2.39 1.64 -14.78
N GLN A 59 3.36 1.65 -15.70
CA GLN A 59 3.82 2.89 -16.34
C GLN A 59 2.69 3.56 -17.14
N MET A 60 1.92 2.79 -17.91
CA MET A 60 0.76 3.29 -18.64
C MET A 60 -0.31 3.85 -17.67
N ALA A 61 -0.60 3.12 -16.58
CA ALA A 61 -1.52 3.56 -15.53
C ALA A 61 -1.05 4.86 -14.85
N LEU A 62 0.25 4.98 -14.58
CA LEU A 62 0.84 6.14 -13.92
C LEU A 62 0.76 7.39 -14.80
N GLU A 63 1.05 7.25 -16.09
CA GLU A 63 0.92 8.33 -17.06
C GLU A 63 -0.53 8.85 -17.09
N ARG A 64 -1.51 7.94 -17.15
CA ARG A 64 -2.93 8.31 -17.14
C ARG A 64 -3.36 8.95 -15.83
N ALA A 65 -2.94 8.40 -14.69
CA ALA A 65 -3.22 8.98 -13.37
C ALA A 65 -2.63 10.38 -13.23
N THR A 66 -1.45 10.62 -13.81
CA THR A 66 -0.79 11.93 -13.85
C THR A 66 -1.60 12.92 -14.71
N MET A 67 -2.09 12.50 -15.87
CA MET A 67 -2.97 13.33 -16.71
C MET A 67 -4.29 13.68 -16.02
N ALA A 68 -4.79 12.80 -15.16
CA ALA A 68 -6.01 13.02 -14.38
C ALA A 68 -5.78 13.82 -13.07
N ASP A 69 -4.52 14.13 -12.71
CA ASP A 69 -4.09 14.67 -11.41
C ASP A 69 -4.67 13.91 -10.19
N ASP A 70 -4.86 12.61 -10.33
CA ASP A 70 -5.33 11.76 -9.24
C ASP A 70 -4.15 11.39 -8.34
N SER A 71 -3.87 12.27 -7.36
CA SER A 71 -2.76 12.08 -6.42
C SER A 71 -2.81 10.74 -5.66
N ALA A 72 -4.00 10.20 -5.36
CA ALA A 72 -4.12 8.93 -4.67
C ALA A 72 -3.72 7.77 -5.60
N ALA A 73 -4.22 7.77 -6.84
CA ALA A 73 -3.86 6.77 -7.84
C ALA A 73 -2.37 6.84 -8.21
N ILE A 74 -1.83 8.04 -8.44
CA ILE A 74 -0.39 8.25 -8.70
C ILE A 74 0.44 7.63 -7.57
N GLY A 75 0.06 7.89 -6.31
CA GLY A 75 0.75 7.36 -5.13
C GLY A 75 0.81 5.82 -5.11
N GLN A 76 -0.36 5.19 -5.24
CA GLN A 76 -0.47 3.72 -5.20
C GLN A 76 0.21 3.05 -6.38
N ILE A 77 0.02 3.57 -7.60
CA ILE A 77 0.60 3.01 -8.82
C ILE A 77 2.13 3.15 -8.81
N ALA A 78 2.66 4.32 -8.42
CA ALA A 78 4.10 4.53 -8.35
C ALA A 78 4.77 3.63 -7.31
N TYR A 79 4.10 3.35 -6.17
CA TYR A 79 4.58 2.38 -5.19
C TYR A 79 4.61 0.94 -5.75
N ALA A 80 3.55 0.53 -6.44
CA ALA A 80 3.50 -0.79 -7.09
C ALA A 80 4.56 -0.94 -8.19
N LEU A 81 4.77 0.12 -8.99
CA LEU A 81 5.83 0.19 -9.99
C LEU A 81 7.21 0.04 -9.35
N ALA A 82 7.49 0.79 -8.29
CA ALA A 82 8.74 0.69 -7.55
C ALA A 82 8.99 -0.72 -7.01
N THR A 83 7.94 -1.39 -6.52
CA THR A 83 8.03 -2.78 -6.07
C THR A 83 8.42 -3.72 -7.21
N CYS A 84 7.84 -3.54 -8.40
CA CYS A 84 8.20 -4.33 -9.58
C CYS A 84 9.66 -4.09 -10.02
N GLU A 85 10.08 -2.82 -10.05
CA GLU A 85 11.45 -2.43 -10.40
C GLU A 85 12.46 -2.99 -9.40
N ALA A 86 12.15 -2.94 -8.10
CA ALA A 86 12.97 -3.52 -7.04
C ALA A 86 13.13 -5.04 -7.17
N THR A 87 12.06 -5.74 -7.56
CA THR A 87 12.06 -7.18 -7.83
C THR A 87 12.92 -7.55 -9.03
N LEU A 88 12.95 -6.70 -10.06
CA LEU A 88 13.84 -6.86 -11.22
C LEU A 88 15.30 -6.48 -10.95
N GLY A 89 15.60 -5.93 -9.77
CA GLY A 89 16.94 -5.44 -9.43
C GLY A 89 17.26 -4.03 -9.93
N ASN A 90 16.27 -3.33 -10.48
CA ASN A 90 16.39 -1.96 -10.98
C ASN A 90 16.26 -0.95 -9.82
N LEU A 91 17.23 -0.97 -8.89
CA LEU A 91 17.10 -0.28 -7.59
C LEU A 91 17.00 1.23 -7.71
N GLU A 92 17.74 1.85 -8.63
CA GLU A 92 17.71 3.29 -8.85
C GLU A 92 16.37 3.74 -9.44
N GLN A 93 15.83 2.99 -10.41
CA GLN A 93 14.49 3.26 -10.95
C GLN A 93 13.43 3.13 -9.85
N ALA A 94 13.52 2.07 -9.02
CA ALA A 94 12.61 1.87 -7.91
C ALA A 94 12.61 3.05 -6.93
N ARG A 95 13.78 3.62 -6.61
CA ARG A 95 13.88 4.82 -5.77
C ARG A 95 13.23 6.04 -6.42
N ALA A 96 13.43 6.26 -7.72
CA ALA A 96 12.77 7.36 -8.43
C ALA A 96 11.23 7.23 -8.42
N SER A 97 10.72 6.02 -8.62
CA SER A 97 9.30 5.69 -8.51
C SER A 97 8.77 5.92 -7.08
N LEU A 98 9.52 5.55 -6.04
CA LEU A 98 9.16 5.80 -4.64
C LEU A 98 9.08 7.29 -4.30
N MET A 99 10.04 8.10 -4.76
CA MET A 99 9.97 9.55 -4.56
C MET A 99 8.68 10.14 -5.15
N THR A 100 8.19 9.59 -6.25
CA THR A 100 6.92 9.98 -6.87
C THR A 100 5.74 9.50 -6.03
N ALA A 101 5.78 8.24 -5.57
CA ALA A 101 4.76 7.66 -4.70
C ALA A 101 4.60 8.48 -3.42
N GLU A 102 5.69 8.76 -2.69
CA GLU A 102 5.66 9.51 -1.44
C GLU A 102 5.08 10.92 -1.61
N ARG A 103 5.53 11.65 -2.63
CA ARG A 103 5.01 13.00 -2.91
C ARG A 103 3.51 12.96 -3.17
N ALA A 104 3.04 11.98 -3.94
CA ALA A 104 1.63 11.86 -4.28
C ALA A 104 0.77 11.39 -3.09
N LEU A 105 1.23 10.40 -2.32
CA LEU A 105 0.58 9.92 -1.09
C LEU A 105 0.49 11.02 -0.02
N LYS A 106 1.55 11.83 0.15
CA LYS A 106 1.51 13.01 1.04
C LYS A 106 0.45 14.01 0.57
N ARG A 107 0.36 14.29 -0.74
CA ARG A 107 -0.67 15.19 -1.31
C ARG A 107 -2.08 14.66 -1.11
N SER A 108 -2.29 13.35 -1.21
CA SER A 108 -3.60 12.72 -1.01
C SER A 108 -3.95 12.49 0.46
N GLY A 109 -3.06 12.81 1.41
CA GLY A 109 -3.24 12.52 2.84
C GLY A 109 -3.18 11.03 3.18
N SER A 110 -2.66 10.19 2.29
CA SER A 110 -2.50 8.75 2.50
C SER A 110 -1.21 8.42 3.25
N SER A 111 -1.17 7.27 3.91
CA SER A 111 0.04 6.81 4.61
C SER A 111 1.21 6.61 3.64
N THR A 112 2.40 6.98 4.08
CA THR A 112 3.67 6.76 3.36
C THR A 112 4.51 5.64 3.94
N ALA A 113 4.02 4.95 4.99
CA ALA A 113 4.79 3.97 5.73
C ALA A 113 5.36 2.84 4.85
N GLU A 114 4.56 2.31 3.92
CA GLU A 114 5.00 1.26 3.00
C GLU A 114 6.08 1.75 2.02
N ALA A 115 5.92 2.97 1.49
CA ALA A 115 6.90 3.59 0.60
C ALA A 115 8.25 3.78 1.33
N VAL A 116 8.21 4.27 2.57
CA VAL A 116 9.41 4.45 3.41
C VAL A 116 10.06 3.11 3.76
N LEU A 117 9.28 2.07 4.06
CA LEU A 117 9.81 0.73 4.31
C LEU A 117 10.49 0.13 3.08
N LEU A 118 9.95 0.35 1.89
CA LEU A 118 10.58 -0.08 0.65
C LEU A 118 11.86 0.72 0.37
N ASP A 119 11.87 2.04 0.56
CA ASP A 119 13.08 2.86 0.35
C ASP A 119 14.20 2.46 1.33
N ALA A 120 13.87 2.22 2.60
CA ALA A 120 14.85 1.69 3.56
C ALA A 120 15.42 0.35 3.11
N SER A 121 14.58 -0.53 2.56
CA SER A 121 15.03 -1.82 2.03
C SER A 121 15.93 -1.66 0.80
N LEU A 122 15.66 -0.67 -0.06
CA LEU A 122 16.50 -0.35 -1.22
C LEU A 122 17.82 0.26 -0.80
N ALA A 123 17.81 1.21 0.13
CA ALA A 123 19.00 1.82 0.74
C ALA A 123 19.95 0.73 1.28
N ARG A 124 19.40 -0.20 2.06
CA ARG A 124 20.16 -1.35 2.55
C ARG A 124 20.75 -2.19 1.41
N ARG A 125 19.97 -2.54 0.39
CA ARG A 125 20.44 -3.33 -0.76
C ARG A 125 21.54 -2.62 -1.56
N LEU A 126 21.57 -1.30 -1.54
CA LEU A 126 22.61 -0.47 -2.15
C LEU A 126 23.85 -0.29 -1.25
N GLY A 127 23.83 -0.83 -0.02
CA GLY A 127 24.92 -0.71 0.95
C GLY A 127 24.88 0.57 1.80
N ASP A 128 23.84 1.40 1.64
CA ASP A 128 23.67 2.65 2.37
C ASP A 128 22.88 2.41 3.67
N MET A 129 23.59 1.94 4.70
CA MET A 129 23.00 1.64 6.00
C MET A 129 22.55 2.88 6.76
N ASP A 130 23.19 4.03 6.53
CA ASP A 130 22.86 5.30 7.17
C ASP A 130 21.49 5.79 6.73
N THR A 131 21.28 5.88 5.42
CA THR A 131 19.96 6.21 4.87
C THR A 131 18.90 5.19 5.28
N ALA A 132 19.23 3.88 5.26
CA ALA A 132 18.28 2.85 5.69
C ALA A 132 17.83 3.04 7.15
N ALA A 133 18.78 3.32 8.05
CA ALA A 133 18.50 3.55 9.47
C ALA A 133 17.70 4.83 9.71
N ASP A 134 18.03 5.91 9.01
CA ASP A 134 17.33 7.20 9.12
C ASP A 134 15.88 7.09 8.66
N LEU A 135 15.64 6.44 7.52
CA LEU A 135 14.30 6.15 7.02
C LEU A 135 13.49 5.34 8.02
N LEU A 136 14.08 4.27 8.58
CA LEU A 136 13.45 3.46 9.62
C LEU A 136 13.22 4.21 10.93
N GLY A 137 14.07 5.16 11.27
CA GLY A 137 13.92 6.04 12.43
C GLY A 137 12.81 7.08 12.26
N SER A 138 12.53 7.48 11.02
CA SER A 138 11.48 8.46 10.69
C SER A 138 10.05 7.91 10.79
N LEU A 139 9.88 6.58 10.77
CA LEU A 139 8.56 5.96 10.82
C LEU A 139 7.84 6.22 12.16
N PRO A 140 6.60 6.74 12.15
CA PRO A 140 5.84 7.02 13.36
C PRO A 140 5.36 5.71 13.99
N ARG A 141 6.13 5.16 14.94
CA ARG A 141 5.88 3.83 15.54
C ARG A 141 4.44 3.59 16.03
N ARG A 142 3.72 4.63 16.47
CA ARG A 142 2.34 4.53 16.97
C ARG A 142 1.29 4.36 15.87
N ASP A 143 1.61 4.75 14.64
CA ASP A 143 0.66 4.82 13.53
C ASP A 143 0.85 3.67 12.53
N LEU A 144 1.83 2.79 12.77
CA LEU A 144 2.09 1.62 11.97
C LEU A 144 1.10 0.49 12.30
N SER A 145 0.65 -0.23 11.27
CA SER A 145 -0.03 -1.50 11.46
C SER A 145 0.89 -2.54 12.13
N ILE A 146 0.33 -3.66 12.59
CA ILE A 146 1.12 -4.77 13.15
C ILE A 146 2.12 -5.28 12.10
N ASP A 147 1.65 -5.53 10.88
CA ASP A 147 2.49 -6.02 9.77
C ASP A 147 3.61 -5.02 9.43
N GLN A 148 3.30 -3.72 9.42
CA GLN A 148 4.32 -2.68 9.20
C GLN A 148 5.34 -2.62 10.33
N ASN A 149 4.92 -2.82 11.59
CA ASN A 149 5.84 -2.91 12.72
C ASN A 149 6.75 -4.14 12.63
N VAL A 150 6.20 -5.30 12.26
CA VAL A 150 6.97 -6.52 12.00
C VAL A 150 8.02 -6.26 10.91
N GLN A 151 7.59 -5.73 9.76
CA GLN A 151 8.49 -5.44 8.64
C GLN A 151 9.58 -4.43 9.01
N ALA A 152 9.22 -3.36 9.73
CA ALA A 152 10.17 -2.36 10.19
C ALA A 152 11.21 -2.96 11.13
N ASN A 153 10.80 -3.81 12.08
CA ASN A 153 11.71 -4.43 13.03
C ASN A 153 12.63 -5.47 12.37
N LEU A 154 12.11 -6.30 11.46
CA LEU A 154 12.96 -7.20 10.68
C LEU A 154 13.99 -6.43 9.85
N LEU A 155 13.60 -5.31 9.24
CA LEU A 155 14.55 -4.51 8.47
C LEU A 155 15.58 -3.79 9.35
N ARG A 156 15.19 -3.29 10.54
CA ARG A 156 16.13 -2.76 11.53
C ARG A 156 17.12 -3.82 11.99
N ALA A 157 16.68 -5.06 12.20
CA ALA A 157 17.54 -6.17 12.56
C ALA A 157 18.58 -6.46 11.46
N LEU A 158 18.16 -6.46 10.19
CA LEU A 158 19.06 -6.64 9.05
C LEU A 158 20.10 -5.51 8.93
N VAL A 159 19.66 -4.25 9.05
CA VAL A 159 20.58 -3.09 9.04
C VAL A 159 21.58 -3.16 10.20
N ALA A 160 21.13 -3.53 11.40
CA ALA A 160 22.00 -3.72 12.55
C ALA A 160 23.00 -4.88 12.33
N CYS A 161 22.57 -5.99 11.72
CA CYS A 161 23.48 -7.07 11.33
C CYS A 161 24.55 -6.60 10.34
N ASP A 162 24.16 -5.85 9.31
CA ASP A 162 25.08 -5.34 8.29
C ASP A 162 26.06 -4.29 8.86
N ARG A 163 25.72 -3.67 10.00
CA ARG A 163 26.61 -2.81 10.82
C ARG A 163 27.36 -3.56 11.92
N ASN A 164 27.23 -4.88 12.02
CA ASN A 164 27.81 -5.72 13.07
C ASN A 164 27.37 -5.35 14.50
N GLN A 165 26.16 -4.81 14.66
CA GLN A 165 25.53 -4.42 15.93
C GLN A 165 24.64 -5.55 16.45
N LEU A 166 25.24 -6.66 16.90
CA LEU A 166 24.51 -7.91 17.20
C LEU A 166 23.44 -7.75 18.27
N SER A 167 23.73 -7.10 19.39
CA SER A 167 22.76 -6.91 20.47
C SER A 167 21.55 -6.07 20.05
N GLU A 168 21.74 -5.09 19.16
CA GLU A 168 20.63 -4.33 18.59
C GLU A 168 19.80 -5.20 17.64
N ALA A 169 20.47 -5.97 16.78
CA ALA A 169 19.81 -6.87 15.84
C ALA A 169 18.95 -7.92 16.55
N GLU A 170 19.45 -8.53 17.63
CA GLU A 170 18.69 -9.45 18.49
C GLU A 170 17.46 -8.78 19.11
N GLY A 171 17.62 -7.56 19.63
CA GLY A 171 16.52 -6.79 20.19
C GLY A 171 15.41 -6.50 19.18
N TYR A 172 15.79 -6.14 17.95
CA TYR A 172 14.82 -5.92 16.87
C TYR A 172 14.15 -7.22 16.40
N LEU A 173 14.89 -8.32 16.30
CA LEU A 173 14.31 -9.63 15.96
C LEU A 173 13.28 -10.07 17.01
N ALA A 174 13.62 -10.00 18.29
CA ALA A 174 12.71 -10.34 19.38
C ALA A 174 11.44 -9.47 19.37
N ALA A 175 11.59 -8.17 19.06
CA ALA A 175 10.46 -7.27 18.89
C ALA A 175 9.56 -7.68 17.72
N ALA A 176 10.14 -8.07 16.57
CA ALA A 176 9.37 -8.58 15.44
C ALA A 176 8.63 -9.88 15.79
N GLU A 177 9.31 -10.85 16.40
CA GLU A 177 8.75 -12.15 16.79
C GLU A 177 7.57 -12.01 17.75
N SER A 178 7.64 -11.05 18.69
CA SER A 178 6.55 -10.78 19.64
C SER A 178 5.24 -10.32 18.97
N LEU A 179 5.32 -9.80 17.74
CA LEU A 179 4.19 -9.28 16.97
C LEU A 179 3.71 -10.25 15.89
N LEU A 180 4.49 -11.29 15.57
CA LEU A 180 4.15 -12.20 14.47
C LEU A 180 2.87 -12.99 14.78
N PRO A 181 1.96 -13.12 13.81
CA PRO A 181 0.82 -14.01 13.96
C PRO A 181 1.29 -15.47 13.98
N LYS A 182 0.45 -16.39 14.48
CA LYS A 182 0.76 -17.84 14.49
C LYS A 182 1.11 -18.42 13.12
N LYS A 183 0.59 -17.82 12.05
CA LYS A 183 0.88 -18.18 10.67
C LYS A 183 1.30 -16.93 9.90
N PRO A 184 2.58 -16.55 9.96
CA PRO A 184 3.11 -15.39 9.26
C PRO A 184 3.07 -15.56 7.74
N ALA A 185 3.05 -14.43 7.03
CA ALA A 185 3.08 -14.44 5.58
C ALA A 185 4.44 -14.98 5.07
N PRO A 186 4.49 -15.60 3.87
CA PRO A 186 5.73 -16.14 3.32
C PRO A 186 6.90 -15.14 3.26
N LEU A 187 6.61 -13.87 2.97
CA LEU A 187 7.63 -12.82 2.92
C LEU A 187 8.20 -12.49 4.31
N GLU A 188 7.36 -12.47 5.34
CA GLU A 188 7.78 -12.23 6.72
C GLU A 188 8.65 -13.39 7.22
N LEU A 189 8.26 -14.63 6.91
CA LEU A 189 9.06 -15.82 7.19
C LEU A 189 10.43 -15.76 6.51
N ALA A 190 10.46 -15.41 5.22
CA ALA A 190 11.71 -15.31 4.47
C ALA A 190 12.67 -14.29 5.11
N ARG A 191 12.17 -13.12 5.51
CA ARG A 191 12.99 -12.09 6.18
C ARG A 191 13.41 -12.52 7.58
N LEU A 192 12.56 -13.20 8.33
CA LEU A 192 12.92 -13.73 9.65
C LEU A 192 14.06 -14.74 9.54
N HIS A 193 14.00 -15.66 8.57
CA HIS A 193 15.11 -16.58 8.30
C HIS A 193 16.38 -15.86 7.88
N GLU A 194 16.29 -14.84 7.01
CA GLU A 194 17.44 -14.02 6.62
C GLU A 194 18.13 -13.38 7.84
N VAL A 195 17.36 -12.80 8.77
CA VAL A 195 17.91 -12.20 10.01
C VAL A 195 18.58 -13.28 10.88
N ALA A 196 17.89 -14.40 11.11
CA ALA A 196 18.38 -15.47 11.97
C ALA A 196 19.69 -16.07 11.44
N ASP A 197 19.77 -16.35 10.15
CA ASP A 197 20.97 -16.87 9.50
C ASP A 197 22.14 -15.88 9.58
N ARG A 198 21.85 -14.59 9.42
CA ARG A 198 22.86 -13.52 9.52
C ARG A 198 23.43 -13.41 10.92
N LEU A 199 22.57 -13.39 11.95
CA LEU A 199 22.97 -13.39 13.35
C LEU A 199 23.83 -14.60 13.69
N TYR A 200 23.39 -15.80 13.31
CA TYR A 200 24.14 -17.03 13.54
C TYR A 200 25.53 -17.00 12.88
N THR A 201 25.61 -16.46 11.66
CA THR A 201 26.88 -16.36 10.95
C THR A 201 27.83 -15.38 11.63
N LEU A 202 27.33 -14.25 12.12
CA LEU A 202 28.15 -13.22 12.76
C LEU A 202 28.56 -13.60 14.19
N SER A 203 27.72 -14.34 14.93
CA SER A 203 28.03 -14.79 16.29
C SER A 203 29.11 -15.88 16.34
N ASN A 204 29.36 -16.55 15.22
CA ASN A 204 30.31 -17.67 15.10
C ASN A 204 31.57 -17.33 14.29
N ARG A 205 31.83 -16.03 14.04
CA ARG A 205 33.08 -15.53 13.45
C ARG A 205 34.05 -15.11 14.54
#